data_AF-A0A3B8WRD7-F1
#
_entry.id   AF-A0A3B8WRD7-F1
#
_cell.length_a   1.000
_cell.length_b   1.000
_cell.length_c   1.000
_cell.angle_alpha   90.00
_cell.angle_beta   90.00
_cell.angle_gamma   90.00
#
_symmetry.space_group_name_H-M   'P 1'
#
loop_
_entity.id
_entity.type
_entity.pdbx_description
1 polymer ?
#
loop_
_entity_poly.entity_id
_entity_poly.type
_entity_poly.pdbx_seq_one_letter_code
_entity_poly.pdbx_strand_id
1 'polypeptide(L)' 'FAAGAGEQVIAVVDYSDYPPEAEMLPNVGSHTRIDLEALVALKPDLVVTWVSGNPVEQVTMLNQLGMATF' A
#
# COMPACT_ATOMS: atom_id res chain seq x y z
N PHE A 1 -8.43 -7.99 1.48
CA PHE A 1 -9.40 -8.94 0.90
C PHE A 1 -10.27 -9.65 1.95
N ALA A 2 -9.73 -10.52 2.81
CA ALA A 2 -10.55 -11.30 3.76
C ALA A 2 -11.40 -10.46 4.74
N ALA A 3 -10.97 -9.22 5.03
CA ALA A 3 -11.74 -8.25 5.82
C ALA A 3 -12.99 -7.69 5.09
N GLY A 4 -13.33 -8.18 3.89
CA GLY A 4 -14.48 -7.74 3.11
C GLY A 4 -14.24 -6.47 2.27
N ALA A 5 -13.07 -5.84 2.37
CA ALA A 5 -12.72 -4.60 1.67
C ALA A 5 -11.97 -4.82 0.35
N GLY A 6 -12.06 -6.00 -0.28
CA GLY A 6 -11.30 -6.33 -1.50
C GLY A 6 -11.53 -5.35 -2.66
N GLU A 7 -12.77 -4.90 -2.85
CA GLU A 7 -13.14 -3.94 -3.89
C GLU A 7 -12.57 -2.53 -3.68
N GLN A 8 -12.10 -2.22 -2.46
CA GLN A 8 -11.48 -0.93 -2.12
C GLN A 8 -9.96 -0.96 -2.31
N VAL A 9 -9.36 -2.13 -2.59
CA VAL A 9 -7.92 -2.26 -2.79
C VAL A 9 -7.58 -1.81 -4.21
N ILE A 10 -6.85 -0.71 -4.33
CA ILE A 10 -6.48 -0.11 -5.62
C ILE A 10 -5.02 -0.36 -6.03
N ALA A 11 -4.19 -0.85 -5.12
CA ALA A 11 -2.77 -1.13 -5.35
C ALA A 11 -2.26 -2.15 -4.33
N VAL A 12 -1.15 -2.82 -4.67
CA VAL A 12 -0.50 -3.84 -3.84
C VAL A 12 1.02 -3.70 -3.85
N VAL A 13 1.72 -4.49 -3.04
CA VAL A 13 3.18 -4.60 -3.06
C VAL A 13 3.60 -6.01 -3.49
N ASP A 14 4.90 -6.21 -3.73
CA ASP A 14 5.50 -7.50 -4.05
C ASP A 14 4.97 -8.62 -3.16
N TYR A 15 4.76 -9.80 -3.75
CA TYR A 15 4.22 -11.00 -3.09
C TYR A 15 2.79 -10.89 -2.54
N SER A 16 2.03 -9.84 -2.90
CA SER A 16 0.58 -9.76 -2.66
C SER A 16 -0.18 -10.49 -3.78
N ASP A 17 0.02 -11.79 -3.88
CA ASP A 17 -0.46 -12.67 -4.97
C ASP A 17 -1.77 -13.41 -4.66
N TYR A 18 -2.36 -13.15 -3.49
CA TYR A 18 -3.62 -13.77 -3.08
C TYR A 18 -4.62 -12.77 -2.47
N PRO A 19 -5.91 -12.85 -2.84
CA PRO A 19 -6.51 -13.74 -3.85
C PRO A 19 -6.01 -13.41 -5.27
N PRO A 20 -6.23 -14.30 -6.28
CA PRO A 20 -5.68 -14.12 -7.63
C PRO A 20 -6.03 -12.78 -8.27
N GLU A 21 -7.14 -12.16 -7.87
CA GLU A 21 -7.52 -10.83 -8.36
C GLU A 21 -6.54 -9.72 -7.95
N ALA A 22 -5.78 -9.90 -6.86
CA ALA A 22 -4.79 -8.95 -6.39
C ALA A 22 -3.61 -8.78 -7.37
N GLU A 23 -3.27 -9.82 -8.14
CA GLU A 23 -2.21 -9.76 -9.16
C GLU A 23 -2.53 -8.79 -10.31
N MET A 24 -3.81 -8.45 -10.50
CA MET A 24 -4.24 -7.50 -11.54
C MET A 24 -4.08 -6.03 -11.09
N LEU A 25 -3.83 -5.79 -9.81
CA LEU A 25 -3.70 -4.45 -9.27
C LEU A 25 -2.31 -3.87 -9.53
N PRO A 26 -2.19 -2.54 -9.69
CA PRO A 26 -0.90 -1.87 -9.74
C PRO A 26 -0.01 -2.24 -8.54
N ASN A 27 1.23 -2.60 -8.82
CA ASN A 27 2.25 -2.82 -7.79
C ASN A 27 2.98 -1.49 -7.50
N VAL A 28 3.05 -1.10 -6.22
CA VAL A 28 3.66 0.14 -5.74
C VAL A 28 4.92 -0.07 -4.90
N GLY A 29 5.62 -1.18 -5.13
CA GLY A 29 6.91 -1.51 -4.52
C GLY A 29 6.85 -2.77 -3.68
N SER A 30 7.63 -2.81 -2.60
CA SER A 30 7.80 -4.00 -1.76
C SER A 30 7.58 -3.67 -0.29
N HIS A 31 7.53 -4.72 0.54
CA HIS A 31 7.49 -4.58 2.00
C HIS A 31 8.64 -3.74 2.56
N THR A 32 9.81 -3.71 1.92
CA THR A 32 10.99 -2.97 2.39
C THR A 32 11.20 -1.63 1.72
N ARG A 33 10.50 -1.36 0.61
CA ARG A 33 10.59 -0.08 -0.11
C ARG A 33 9.31 0.21 -0.88
N ILE A 34 8.61 1.24 -0.43
CA ILE A 34 7.42 1.76 -1.12
C ILE A 34 7.85 2.74 -2.22
N ASP A 35 7.28 2.64 -3.41
CA ASP A 35 7.36 3.67 -4.44
C ASP A 35 6.34 4.77 -4.12
N LEU A 36 6.82 5.84 -3.47
CA LEU A 36 5.98 6.94 -3.01
C LEU A 36 5.36 7.74 -4.16
N GLU A 37 6.05 7.86 -5.29
CA GLU A 37 5.52 8.60 -6.44
C GLU A 37 4.37 7.83 -7.08
N ALA A 38 4.55 6.53 -7.32
CA ALA A 38 3.51 5.66 -7.84
C ALA A 38 2.30 5.61 -6.90
N LEU A 39 2.53 5.47 -5.58
CA LEU A 39 1.47 5.44 -4.58
C LEU A 39 0.68 6.75 -4.54
N VAL A 40 1.34 7.92 -4.48
CA VAL A 40 0.67 9.22 -4.41
C VAL A 40 -0.10 9.52 -5.70
N ALA A 41 0.40 9.09 -6.85
CA ALA A 41 -0.30 9.26 -8.13
C ALA A 41 -1.69 8.58 -8.16
N LEU A 42 -1.85 7.48 -7.42
CA LEU A 42 -3.12 6.75 -7.29
C LEU A 42 -4.13 7.46 -6.36
N LYS A 43 -3.69 8.46 -5.58
CA LYS A 43 -4.50 9.22 -4.63
C LYS A 43 -5.29 8.31 -3.65
N PRO A 44 -4.60 7.42 -2.92
CA PRO A 44 -5.25 6.61 -1.89
C PRO A 44 -5.78 7.49 -0.75
N ASP A 45 -6.87 7.06 -0.14
CA ASP A 45 -7.40 7.64 1.10
C ASP A 45 -6.87 6.92 2.36
N LEU A 46 -6.46 5.66 2.24
CA LEU A 46 -5.85 4.85 3.28
C LEU A 46 -4.68 4.02 2.74
N VAL A 47 -3.58 3.97 3.50
CA VAL A 47 -2.44 3.09 3.26
C VAL A 47 -2.29 2.13 4.44
N VAL A 48 -2.43 0.82 4.17
CA VAL A 48 -2.23 -0.22 5.19
C VAL A 48 -0.75 -0.62 5.20
N THR A 49 -0.09 -0.45 6.33
CA THR A 49 1.34 -0.68 6.50
C THR A 49 1.60 -1.79 7.51
N TRP A 50 2.81 -2.36 7.46
CA TRP A 50 3.32 -3.27 8.47
C TRP A 50 4.45 -2.61 9.24
N VAL A 51 4.18 -2.30 10.51
CA VAL A 51 5.12 -1.60 11.41
C VAL A 51 6.48 -2.29 11.51
N SER A 52 6.53 -3.63 11.42
CA SER A 52 7.78 -4.40 11.48
C SER A 52 8.46 -4.61 10.11
N GLY A 53 7.78 -4.30 9.00
CA GLY A 53 8.25 -4.57 7.65
C GLY A 53 8.61 -3.31 6.86
N ASN A 54 7.74 -2.30 6.91
CA ASN A 54 7.94 -1.05 6.16
C ASN A 54 8.89 -0.09 6.91
N PRO A 55 9.77 0.63 6.19
CA PRO A 55 10.63 1.64 6.81
C PRO A 55 9.83 2.76 7.48
N VAL A 56 10.14 3.06 8.73
CA VAL A 56 9.45 4.06 9.55
C VAL A 56 9.49 5.45 8.89
N GLU A 57 10.59 5.76 8.22
CA GLU A 57 10.77 7.03 7.50
C GLU A 57 9.75 7.18 6.37
N GLN A 58 9.46 6.10 5.62
CA GLN A 58 8.48 6.14 4.53
C GLN A 58 7.06 6.30 5.08
N VAL A 59 6.71 5.57 6.13
CA VAL A 59 5.41 5.71 6.80
C VAL A 59 5.23 7.12 7.38
N THR A 60 6.29 7.70 7.94
CA THR A 60 6.29 9.09 8.44
C THR A 60 6.06 10.08 7.31
N MET A 61 6.70 9.89 6.15
CA MET A 61 6.51 10.75 4.98
C MET A 61 5.07 10.68 4.45
N LEU A 62 4.45 9.50 4.43
CA LEU A 62 3.03 9.36 4.05
C LEU A 62 2.10 10.19 4.95
N ASN A 63 2.33 10.14 6.26
CA ASN A 63 1.57 10.94 7.22
C ASN A 63 1.80 12.46 7.01
N GLN A 64 3.03 12.89 6.71
CA GLN A 64 3.33 14.30 6.42
C GLN A 64 2.67 14.80 5.13
N LEU A 65 2.43 13.91 4.17
CA LEU A 65 1.68 14.19 2.95
C LEU A 65 0.15 14.20 3.17
N GLY A 66 -0.31 13.98 4.40
CA GLY A 66 -1.72 14.00 4.77
C GLY A 66 -2.48 12.71 4.45
N MET A 67 -1.79 11.61 4.14
CA MET A 67 -2.41 10.30 3.93
C MET A 67 -2.62 9.59 5.26
N ALA A 68 -3.77 8.94 5.42
CA ALA A 68 -4.01 8.08 6.56
C ALA A 68 -3.21 6.79 6.43
N THR A 69 -2.44 6.44 7.46
CA THR A 69 -1.74 5.15 7.56
C THR A 69 -2.33 4.31 8.68
N PHE A 70 -2.50 3.01 8.45
CA PHE A 70 -2.88 2.02 9.46
C PHE A 70 -1.74 1.00 9.68
#